data_AF-A0A9E8CQE6-F1
#
_entry.id   AF-A0A9E8CQE6-F1
#
_cell.length_a   1.000
_cell.length_b   1.000
_cell.length_c   1.000
_cell.angle_alpha   90.00
_cell.angle_beta   90.00
_cell.angle_gamma   90.00
#
_symmetry.space_group_name_H-M   'P 1'
#
loop_
_entity.id
_entity.type
_entity.pdbx_description
1 polymer ?
#
loop_
_entity_poly.entity_id
_entity_poly.type
_entity_poly.pdbx_seq_one_letter_code
_entity_poly.pdbx_strand_id
1 'polypeptide(L)'
;MQKTALTLCGLVLAPAAALAGPTCSPSSDNARILSAASPNAIHRSWQGGKQLGYGWSIQVERSAHDAAGAEYYVGDLYDPNGSLATRKVFVMEREWDCGP
;
A
#
# COMPACT_ATOMS: atom_id res chain seq x y z
N MET A 1 3.03 61.65 -3.26
CA MET A 1 2.09 60.66 -2.70
C MET A 1 2.37 59.33 -3.39
N GLN A 2 3.06 58.40 -2.72
CA GLN A 2 3.51 57.12 -3.27
C GLN A 2 2.50 56.04 -2.88
N LYS A 3 1.85 55.39 -3.85
CA LYS A 3 0.96 54.25 -3.61
C LYS A 3 1.74 52.96 -3.89
N THR A 4 2.14 52.28 -2.83
CA THR A 4 2.73 50.94 -2.84
C THR A 4 1.63 49.92 -3.07
N ALA A 5 1.66 49.26 -4.23
CA ALA A 5 0.83 48.08 -4.50
C ALA A 5 1.58 46.83 -4.03
N LEU A 6 1.00 46.12 -3.06
CA LEU A 6 1.46 44.81 -2.60
C LEU A 6 0.80 43.73 -3.47
N THR A 7 1.58 43.16 -4.39
CA THR A 7 1.17 42.00 -5.18
C THR A 7 1.38 40.74 -4.35
N LEU A 8 0.33 40.20 -3.73
CA LEU A 8 0.36 38.89 -3.10
C LEU A 8 0.45 37.81 -4.19
N CYS A 9 1.62 37.20 -4.34
CA CYS A 9 1.81 36.02 -5.17
C CYS A 9 1.34 34.79 -4.37
N GLY A 10 0.09 34.36 -4.59
CA GLY A 10 -0.44 33.14 -4.01
C GLY A 10 0.22 31.92 -4.66
N LEU A 11 1.16 31.27 -3.95
CA LEU A 11 1.61 29.93 -4.32
C LEU A 11 0.41 28.96 -4.15
N VAL A 12 -0.17 28.56 -5.27
CA VAL A 12 -1.12 27.45 -5.30
C VAL A 12 -0.33 26.16 -5.12
N LEU A 13 -0.30 25.62 -3.90
CA LEU A 13 0.13 24.25 -3.66
C LEU A 13 -0.88 23.31 -4.33
N ALA A 14 -0.62 22.93 -5.58
CA ALA A 14 -1.35 21.84 -6.21
C ALA A 14 -1.05 20.55 -5.43
N PRO A 15 -2.06 19.76 -5.02
CA PRO A 15 -1.81 18.46 -4.42
C PRO A 15 -1.11 17.59 -5.47
N ALA A 16 0.11 17.14 -5.15
CA ALA A 16 0.78 16.13 -5.94
C ALA A 16 -0.16 14.91 -6.02
N ALA A 17 -0.57 14.55 -7.23
CA ALA A 17 -1.24 13.28 -7.44
C ALA A 17 -0.29 12.19 -6.96
N ALA A 18 -0.61 11.56 -5.84
CA ALA A 18 0.06 10.34 -5.43
C ALA A 18 -0.25 9.33 -6.54
N LEU A 19 0.73 9.08 -7.41
CA LEU A 19 0.65 8.01 -8.38
C LEU A 19 0.40 6.75 -7.56
N ALA A 20 -0.81 6.19 -7.68
CA ALA A 20 -1.10 4.88 -7.13
C ALA A 20 0.01 3.95 -7.64
N GLY A 21 0.72 3.28 -6.73
CA GLY A 21 1.84 2.42 -7.10
C GLY A 21 1.38 1.22 -7.95
N PRO A 22 2.23 0.22 -8.14
CA PRO A 22 1.80 -0.99 -8.84
C PRO A 22 0.65 -1.68 -8.09
N THR A 23 -0.25 -2.30 -8.85
CA THR A 23 -1.18 -3.30 -8.30
C THR A 23 -0.49 -4.65 -8.35
N CYS A 24 -0.44 -5.35 -7.21
CA CYS A 24 0.18 -6.67 -7.12
C CYS A 24 -0.86 -7.73 -6.75
N SER A 25 -0.65 -8.95 -7.22
CA SER A 25 -1.51 -10.10 -6.92
C SER A 25 -0.74 -11.10 -6.05
N PRO A 26 -1.40 -11.86 -5.15
CA PRO A 26 -0.71 -12.86 -4.37
C PRO A 26 -0.21 -13.98 -5.29
N SER A 27 1.05 -14.40 -5.11
CA SER A 27 1.65 -15.49 -5.90
C SER A 27 1.12 -16.87 -5.50
N SER A 28 0.50 -16.99 -4.32
CA SER A 28 -0.11 -18.23 -3.83
C SER A 28 -1.18 -17.96 -2.78
N ASP A 29 -2.03 -18.96 -2.53
CA ASP A 29 -3.08 -18.89 -1.51
C ASP A 29 -2.57 -18.76 -0.06
N ASN A 30 -1.25 -18.94 0.13
CA ASN A 30 -0.57 -18.86 1.42
C ASN A 30 0.08 -17.49 1.67
N ALA A 31 -0.08 -16.53 0.76
CA ALA A 31 0.42 -15.17 0.97
C ALA A 31 -0.17 -14.58 2.26
N ARG A 32 0.67 -13.89 3.02
CA ARG A 32 0.32 -13.40 4.35
C ARG A 32 -0.04 -11.93 4.31
N ILE A 33 -1.13 -11.60 4.99
CA ILE A 33 -1.50 -10.22 5.30
C ILE A 33 -0.99 -9.88 6.69
N LEU A 34 -0.14 -8.86 6.76
CA LEU A 34 0.58 -8.44 7.95
C LEU A 34 0.10 -7.06 8.40
N SER A 35 0.31 -6.78 9.69
CA SER A 35 0.01 -5.50 10.35
C SER A 35 1.23 -4.59 10.50
N ALA A 36 2.43 -5.14 10.28
CA ALA A 36 3.70 -4.43 10.31
C ALA A 36 4.71 -5.13 9.39
N ALA A 37 5.84 -4.47 9.12
CA ALA A 37 6.99 -5.05 8.42
C ALA A 37 7.71 -6.08 9.31
N SER A 38 7.08 -7.24 9.50
CA SER A 38 7.61 -8.35 10.28
C SER A 38 6.91 -9.65 9.89
N PRO A 39 7.64 -10.78 9.72
CA PRO A 39 7.05 -12.04 9.27
C PRO A 39 5.99 -12.64 10.19
N ASN A 40 6.02 -12.26 11.46
CA ASN A 40 5.16 -12.80 12.51
C ASN A 40 3.98 -11.88 12.83
N ALA A 41 3.93 -10.68 12.23
CA ALA A 41 2.93 -9.67 12.54
C ALA A 41 1.61 -9.89 11.78
N ILE A 42 1.05 -11.11 11.82
CA ILE A 42 -0.20 -11.44 11.09
C ILE A 42 -1.32 -10.48 11.47
N HIS A 43 -1.94 -9.86 10.47
CA HIS A 43 -3.03 -8.91 10.66
C HIS A 43 -4.22 -9.59 11.36
N ARG A 44 -4.82 -8.94 12.37
CA ARG A 44 -5.89 -9.52 13.20
C ARG A 44 -7.03 -10.14 12.38
N SER A 45 -7.50 -9.43 11.35
CA SER A 45 -8.59 -9.88 10.48
C SER A 45 -8.27 -11.12 9.63
N TRP A 46 -6.99 -11.50 9.57
CA TRP A 46 -6.41 -12.57 8.76
C TRP A 46 -5.81 -13.71 9.61
N GLN A 47 -5.97 -13.64 10.93
CA GLN A 47 -5.64 -14.75 11.83
C GLN A 47 -6.62 -15.92 11.63
N GLY A 48 -6.20 -17.13 11.99
CA GLY A 48 -7.08 -18.31 12.01
C GLY A 48 -7.25 -19.03 10.68
N GLY A 49 -6.28 -18.93 9.76
CA GLY A 49 -6.24 -19.76 8.54
C GLY A 49 -7.06 -19.23 7.37
N LYS A 50 -7.36 -17.92 7.34
CA LYS A 50 -7.93 -17.30 6.14
C LYS A 50 -6.90 -17.33 5.00
N GLN A 51 -7.36 -17.73 3.82
CA GLN A 51 -6.54 -17.84 2.62
C GLN A 51 -6.88 -16.71 1.64
N LEU A 52 -5.85 -16.18 0.98
CA LEU A 52 -6.01 -15.22 -0.12
C LEU A 52 -6.20 -16.02 -1.40
N GLY A 53 -7.45 -16.19 -1.86
CA GLY A 53 -7.68 -16.87 -3.13
C GLY A 53 -7.20 -16.05 -4.34
N TYR A 54 -7.41 -16.60 -5.53
CA TYR A 54 -7.26 -15.85 -6.78
C TYR A 54 -8.18 -14.61 -6.82
N GLY A 55 -7.68 -13.54 -7.43
CA GLY A 55 -8.41 -12.27 -7.63
C GLY A 55 -8.22 -11.23 -6.54
N TRP A 56 -7.62 -11.59 -5.41
CA TRP A 56 -7.16 -10.60 -4.43
C TRP A 56 -6.04 -9.74 -5.02
N SER A 57 -6.00 -8.47 -4.64
CA SER A 57 -4.94 -7.55 -5.08
C SER A 57 -4.57 -6.54 -4.00
N ILE A 58 -3.34 -6.07 -4.03
CA ILE A 58 -2.88 -4.95 -3.21
C ILE A 58 -2.51 -3.77 -4.12
N GLN A 59 -3.05 -2.60 -3.79
CA GLN A 59 -2.62 -1.34 -4.36
C GLN A 59 -1.46 -0.81 -3.54
N VAL A 60 -0.24 -0.91 -4.05
CA VAL A 60 0.96 -0.50 -3.32
C VAL A 60 1.01 1.02 -3.22
N GLU A 61 1.24 1.51 -2.00
CA GLU A 61 1.47 2.94 -1.69
C GLU A 61 2.98 3.20 -1.53
N ARG A 62 3.70 2.27 -0.90
CA ARG A 62 5.15 2.37 -0.66
C ARG A 62 5.76 1.00 -0.31
N SER A 63 7.08 0.91 -0.35
CA SER A 63 7.84 -0.19 0.25
C SER A 63 8.24 0.13 1.71
N ALA A 64 8.55 -0.93 2.46
CA ALA A 64 9.14 -0.89 3.79
C ALA A 64 10.16 -2.02 3.93
N HIS A 65 11.11 -1.87 4.85
CA HIS A 65 12.10 -2.90 5.15
C HIS A 65 12.11 -3.20 6.65
N ASP A 66 12.32 -4.45 7.01
CA ASP A 66 12.60 -4.82 8.40
C ASP A 66 14.10 -4.69 8.73
N ALA A 67 14.45 -4.98 9.99
CA ALA A 67 15.85 -4.91 10.45
C ALA A 67 16.78 -5.92 9.79
N ALA A 68 16.24 -6.99 9.18
CA ALA A 68 17.01 -7.97 8.42
C ALA A 68 17.12 -7.61 6.93
N GLY A 69 16.52 -6.50 6.50
CA GLY A 69 16.53 -6.03 5.12
C GLY A 69 15.50 -6.72 4.22
N ALA A 70 14.55 -7.48 4.76
CA ALA A 70 13.48 -8.04 3.94
C ALA A 70 12.51 -6.93 3.50
N GLU A 71 12.10 -6.96 2.23
CA GLU A 71 11.19 -5.98 1.65
C GLU A 71 9.71 -6.36 1.84
N TYR A 72 8.91 -5.34 2.12
CA TYR A 72 7.47 -5.43 2.28
C TYR A 72 6.79 -4.33 1.47
N TYR A 73 5.69 -4.67 0.82
CA TYR A 73 4.79 -3.67 0.27
C TYR A 73 3.76 -3.23 1.31
N VAL A 74 3.48 -1.93 1.31
CA VAL A 74 2.45 -1.31 2.15
C VAL A 74 1.40 -0.72 1.25
N GLY A 75 0.14 -1.06 1.50
CA GLY A 75 -0.94 -0.66 0.61
C GLY A 75 -2.32 -1.08 1.06
N ASP A 76 -3.28 -0.83 0.18
CA ASP A 76 -4.69 -1.17 0.40
C ASP A 76 -5.00 -2.50 -0.29
N LEU A 77 -5.63 -3.42 0.46
CA LEU A 77 -5.99 -4.76 0.01
C LEU A 77 -7.43 -4.77 -0.52
N TYR A 78 -7.62 -5.32 -1.70
CA TYR A 78 -8.89 -5.44 -2.40
C TYR A 78 -9.27 -6.90 -2.58
N ASP A 79 -10.56 -7.18 -2.42
CA ASP A 79 -11.13 -8.51 -2.64
C ASP A 79 -11.29 -8.83 -4.14
N PRO A 80 -11.65 -10.08 -4.50
CA PRO A 80 -11.85 -10.47 -5.90
C PRO A 80 -12.95 -9.71 -6.66
N ASN A 81 -13.83 -8.99 -5.96
CA ASN A 81 -14.85 -8.14 -6.57
C ASN A 81 -14.35 -6.69 -6.77
N GLY A 82 -13.09 -6.41 -6.43
CA GLY A 82 -12.52 -5.07 -6.45
C GLY A 82 -12.96 -4.18 -5.28
N SER A 83 -13.57 -4.76 -4.25
CA SER A 83 -13.98 -4.01 -3.05
C SER A 83 -12.83 -3.90 -2.06
N LEU A 84 -12.69 -2.73 -1.44
CA LEU A 84 -11.67 -2.50 -0.43
C LEU A 84 -11.93 -3.37 0.80
N ALA A 85 -11.02 -4.32 1.07
CA ALA A 85 -11.14 -5.27 2.16
C ALA A 85 -10.41 -4.80 3.42
N THR A 86 -9.18 -4.28 3.29
CA THR A 86 -8.39 -3.80 4.43
C THR A 86 -7.41 -2.73 3.98
N ARG A 87 -7.31 -1.62 4.72
CA ARG A 87 -6.38 -0.53 4.41
C ARG A 87 -5.02 -0.73 5.05
N LYS A 88 -3.98 -0.18 4.43
CA LYS A 88 -2.62 -0.06 4.99
C LYS A 88 -2.08 -1.36 5.58
N VAL A 89 -2.27 -2.46 4.85
CA VAL A 89 -1.67 -3.74 5.21
C VAL A 89 -0.21 -3.78 4.79
N PHE A 90 0.53 -4.69 5.40
CA PHE A 90 1.87 -5.05 4.98
C PHE A 90 1.83 -6.43 4.33
N VAL A 91 2.57 -6.61 3.24
CA VAL A 91 2.74 -7.91 2.59
C VAL A 91 4.20 -8.11 2.22
N MET A 92 4.70 -9.33 2.21
CA MET A 92 6.08 -9.58 1.80
C MET A 92 6.21 -9.48 0.29
N GLU A 93 7.21 -8.76 -0.20
CA GLU A 93 7.43 -8.58 -1.64
C GLU A 93 7.44 -9.93 -2.38
N ARG A 94 8.28 -10.87 -1.94
CA ARG A 94 8.40 -12.25 -2.46
C ARG A 94 7.14 -13.14 -2.45
N GLU A 95 6.03 -12.69 -1.84
CA GLU A 95 4.75 -13.42 -1.85
C GLU A 95 3.75 -12.82 -2.85
N TRP A 96 4.13 -11.75 -3.55
CA TRP A 96 3.25 -10.96 -4.40
C TRP A 96 3.91 -10.63 -5.74
N ASP A 97 3.19 -10.90 -6.82
CA ASP A 97 3.59 -10.56 -8.17
C ASP A 97 3.01 -9.20 -8.56
N CYS A 98 3.89 -8.20 -8.61
CA CYS A 98 3.58 -6.89 -9.16
C CYS A 98 3.84 -6.92 -10.67
N GLY A 99 2.86 -6.50 -11.47
CA GLY A 99 3.05 -6.35 -12.92
C GLY A 99 4.19 -5.35 -13.25
N PRO A 100 4.75 -5.42 -14.48
CA PRO A 100 5.79 -4.49 -14.94
C PRO A 100 5.31 -3.04 -15.06
#